data_AF-A0A934WZV5-F1
#
_entry.id   AF-A0A934WZV5-F1
#
_cell.length_a   1.000
_cell.length_b   1.000
_cell.length_c   1.000
_cell.angle_alpha   90.00
_cell.angle_beta   90.00
_cell.angle_gamma   90.00
#
_symmetry.space_group_name_H-M   'P 1'
#
loop_
_entity.id
_entity.type
_entity.pdbx_description
1 polymer ?
#
loop_
_entity_poly.entity_id
_entity_poly.type
_entity_poly.pdbx_seq_one_letter_code
_entity_poly.pdbx_strand_id
1 'polypeptide(L)'
;MITYTQNLTEKLKGKWKCKGYDENDSKITDFEVFHLVFSENMVSCLPRENSFWPRMCIYEAIGTKNGGYFFREDGCFFQVKNVSEYFLHIELNLKINEDGRINKYLFYFEMEKE
;
A
#
# COMPACT_ATOMS: atom_id res chain seq x y z
N MET A 1 -8.02 -26.03 0.48
CA MET A 1 -8.22 -24.71 1.11
C MET A 1 -7.65 -23.69 0.14
N ILE A 2 -8.50 -23.00 -0.63
CA ILE A 2 -8.02 -22.03 -1.63
C ILE A 2 -7.67 -20.76 -0.87
N THR A 3 -6.38 -20.47 -0.80
CA THR A 3 -5.77 -19.37 -0.08
C THR A 3 -6.28 -18.06 -0.65
N TYR A 4 -7.07 -17.30 0.13
CA TYR A 4 -7.61 -15.99 -0.27
C TYR A 4 -6.53 -15.03 -0.79
N THR A 5 -5.29 -15.21 -0.34
CA THR A 5 -4.07 -14.54 -0.80
C THR A 5 -3.86 -14.63 -2.31
N GLN A 6 -4.06 -15.81 -2.91
CA GLN A 6 -3.85 -16.06 -4.35
C GLN A 6 -4.75 -15.19 -5.25
N ASN A 7 -5.94 -14.82 -4.76
CA ASN A 7 -6.92 -14.04 -5.52
C ASN A 7 -6.64 -12.53 -5.47
N LEU A 8 -5.91 -12.07 -4.45
CA LEU A 8 -5.45 -10.68 -4.36
C LEU A 8 -4.20 -10.46 -5.21
N THR A 9 -3.29 -11.45 -5.23
CA THR A 9 -2.05 -11.43 -6.01
C THR A 9 -2.29 -11.14 -7.49
N GLU A 10 -3.23 -11.86 -8.11
CA GLU A 10 -3.57 -11.68 -9.53
C GLU A 10 -4.23 -10.32 -9.80
N LYS A 11 -5.04 -9.81 -8.88
CA LYS A 11 -5.73 -8.51 -9.04
C LYS A 11 -4.81 -7.31 -8.91
N LEU A 12 -3.73 -7.44 -8.14
CA LEU A 12 -2.80 -6.35 -7.88
C LEU A 12 -1.62 -6.31 -8.85
N LYS A 13 -1.48 -7.32 -9.71
CA LYS A 13 -0.46 -7.33 -10.76
C LYS A 13 -0.78 -6.30 -11.84
N GLY A 14 0.12 -5.33 -12.03
CA GLY A 14 -0.04 -4.28 -13.05
C GLY A 14 0.77 -3.04 -12.75
N LYS A 15 0.63 -2.02 -13.60
CA LYS A 15 1.16 -0.67 -13.31
C LYS A 15 0.11 0.10 -12.52
N TRP A 16 0.51 0.69 -11.42
CA TRP A 16 -0.37 1.50 -10.59
C TRP A 16 0.17 2.92 -10.54
N LYS A 17 -0.69 3.87 -10.90
CA LYS A 17 -0.41 5.28 -10.71
C LYS A 17 -0.83 5.66 -9.30
N CYS A 18 0.13 6.18 -8.53
CA CYS A 18 -0.05 6.52 -7.14
C CYS A 18 -0.22 8.02 -6.96
N LYS A 19 -1.25 8.41 -6.21
CA LYS A 19 -1.36 9.74 -5.60
C LYS A 19 -1.37 9.56 -4.10
N GLY A 20 -0.76 10.47 -3.36
CA GLY A 20 -0.95 10.48 -1.92
C GLY A 20 -0.97 11.86 -1.35
N TYR A 21 -1.46 11.96 -0.12
CA TYR A 21 -1.51 13.22 0.60
C TYR A 21 -1.29 13.01 2.09
N ASP A 22 -0.69 14.01 2.72
CA ASP A 22 -0.62 14.12 4.16
C ASP A 22 -1.95 14.72 4.66
N GLU A 23 -2.69 13.97 5.49
CA GLU A 23 -3.96 14.43 6.07
C GLU A 23 -3.79 15.72 6.88
N ASN A 24 -2.58 15.97 7.43
CA ASN A 24 -2.28 17.13 8.24
C ASN A 24 -1.81 18.37 7.45
N ASP A 25 -1.23 18.20 6.26
CA ASP A 25 -0.71 19.31 5.42
C ASP A 25 -1.63 19.60 4.20
N SER A 26 -2.68 18.80 3.96
CA SER A 26 -3.60 18.93 2.80
C SER A 26 -2.91 18.98 1.43
N LYS A 27 -1.60 18.71 1.37
CA LYS A 27 -0.81 18.74 0.14
C LYS A 27 -0.92 17.41 -0.57
N ILE A 28 -1.44 17.46 -1.79
CA ILE A 28 -1.44 16.33 -2.71
C ILE A 28 -0.06 16.24 -3.35
N THR A 29 0.58 15.10 -3.20
CA THR A 29 1.82 14.73 -3.90
C THR A 29 1.48 13.61 -4.88
N ASP A 30 1.62 13.87 -6.17
CA ASP A 30 1.63 12.81 -7.16
C ASP A 30 2.94 12.03 -7.01
N PHE A 31 2.85 10.71 -6.85
CA PHE A 31 4.01 9.84 -6.74
C PHE A 31 4.29 9.17 -8.08
N GLU A 32 5.53 8.69 -8.28
CA GLU A 32 5.93 7.96 -9.47
C GLU A 32 5.03 6.72 -9.70
N VAL A 33 4.84 6.35 -10.96
CA VAL A 33 4.15 5.10 -11.34
C VAL A 33 5.04 3.93 -10.91
N PHE A 34 4.44 2.97 -10.20
CA PHE A 34 5.15 1.77 -9.79
C PHE A 34 4.28 0.52 -9.93
N HIS A 35 4.94 -0.63 -9.90
CA HIS A 35 4.30 -1.93 -10.00
C HIS A 35 4.33 -2.62 -8.65
N LEU A 36 3.17 -3.11 -8.22
CA LEU A 36 3.05 -4.01 -7.08
C LEU A 36 3.04 -5.45 -7.58
N VAL A 37 4.00 -6.24 -7.11
CA VAL A 37 4.11 -7.66 -7.46
C VAL A 37 3.99 -8.47 -6.19
N PHE A 38 2.92 -9.25 -6.08
CA PHE A 38 2.72 -10.17 -4.96
C PHE A 38 3.38 -11.53 -5.27
N SER A 39 4.09 -12.07 -4.29
CA SER A 39 4.66 -13.41 -4.27
C SER A 39 4.34 -14.03 -2.92
N GLU A 40 3.36 -14.92 -2.88
CA GLU A 40 2.76 -15.45 -1.64
C GLU A 40 2.28 -14.32 -0.71
N ASN A 41 2.95 -14.09 0.42
CA ASN A 41 2.69 -13.00 1.36
C ASN A 41 3.66 -11.83 1.16
N MET A 42 4.63 -11.90 0.26
CA MET A 42 5.59 -10.82 0.01
C MET A 42 5.13 -9.93 -1.13
N VAL A 43 5.36 -8.63 -1.02
CA VAL A 43 4.93 -7.64 -2.01
C VAL A 43 6.10 -6.75 -2.35
N SER A 44 6.46 -6.77 -3.63
CA SER A 44 7.59 -6.02 -4.17
C SER A 44 7.10 -4.81 -4.96
N CYS A 45 7.76 -3.68 -4.76
CA CYS A 45 7.58 -2.45 -5.53
C CYS A 45 8.70 -2.29 -6.55
N LEU A 46 8.36 -2.02 -7.82
CA LEU A 46 9.31 -1.78 -8.92
C LEU A 46 9.01 -0.44 -9.63
N PRO A 47 10.03 0.34 -10.08
CA PRO A 47 11.46 0.00 -10.12
C PRO A 47 12.31 0.53 -8.95
N ARG A 48 11.80 1.43 -8.10
CA ARG A 48 12.55 2.01 -6.96
C ARG A 48 11.69 2.09 -5.70
N GLU A 49 12.35 1.99 -4.56
CA GLU A 49 11.82 2.52 -3.30
C GLU A 49 11.63 4.02 -3.42
N ASN A 50 10.54 4.54 -2.85
CA ASN A 50 10.43 5.97 -2.58
C ASN A 50 10.44 6.14 -1.05
N SER A 51 10.56 7.38 -0.59
CA SER A 51 10.68 7.67 0.85
C SER A 51 9.48 7.17 1.69
N PHE A 52 8.35 6.86 1.04
CA PHE A 52 7.12 6.47 1.70
C PHE A 52 6.73 5.00 1.48
N TRP A 53 7.23 4.36 0.43
CA TRP A 53 6.88 2.98 0.06
C TRP A 53 8.13 2.09 0.02
N PRO A 54 8.19 1.03 0.84
CA PRO A 54 9.35 0.17 0.89
C PRO A 54 9.49 -0.64 -0.40
N ARG A 55 10.73 -1.02 -0.74
CA ARG A 55 10.97 -1.90 -1.88
C ARG A 55 10.25 -3.24 -1.75
N MET A 56 10.16 -3.76 -0.53
CA MET A 56 9.46 -4.99 -0.19
C MET A 56 8.71 -4.84 1.11
N CYS A 57 7.55 -5.48 1.22
CA CYS A 57 6.78 -5.58 2.44
C CYS A 57 6.09 -6.94 2.54
N ILE A 58 5.70 -7.34 3.75
CA ILE A 58 4.91 -8.56 3.98
C ILE A 58 3.46 -8.16 4.10
N TYR A 59 2.57 -8.78 3.34
CA TYR A 59 1.13 -8.63 3.40
C TYR A 59 0.49 -9.70 4.30
N GLU A 60 -0.33 -9.26 5.25
CA GLU A 60 -1.17 -10.11 6.07
C GLU A 60 -2.65 -9.71 5.95
N ALA A 61 -3.49 -10.68 5.62
CA ALA A 61 -4.92 -10.47 5.45
C ALA A 61 -5.63 -10.45 6.81
N ILE A 62 -6.55 -9.51 7.01
CA ILE A 62 -7.38 -9.41 8.23
C ILE A 62 -8.85 -9.61 7.92
N GLY A 63 -9.40 -10.74 8.38
CA GLY A 63 -10.84 -11.02 8.58
C GLY A 63 -11.79 -10.86 7.39
N THR A 64 -11.31 -10.34 6.26
CA THR A 64 -12.06 -9.93 5.08
C THR A 64 -11.21 -10.20 3.84
N LYS A 65 -11.84 -10.41 2.68
CA LYS A 65 -11.14 -10.78 1.44
C LYS A 65 -10.23 -9.67 0.88
N ASN A 66 -10.45 -8.43 1.30
CA ASN A 66 -9.91 -7.22 0.67
C ASN A 66 -9.22 -6.29 1.69
N GLY A 67 -9.15 -6.68 2.97
CA GLY A 67 -8.49 -5.92 4.03
C GLY A 67 -7.19 -6.61 4.44
N GLY A 68 -6.17 -5.82 4.75
CA GLY A 68 -4.88 -6.35 5.19
C GLY A 68 -3.90 -5.27 5.64
N TYR A 69 -2.74 -5.71 6.09
CA TYR A 69 -1.62 -4.86 6.44
C TYR A 69 -0.40 -5.21 5.64
N PHE A 70 0.36 -4.21 5.19
CA PHE A 70 1.72 -4.40 4.72
C PHE A 70 2.70 -3.98 5.82
N PHE A 71 3.61 -4.87 6.21
CA PHE A 71 4.61 -4.62 7.25
C PHE A 71 5.91 -4.08 6.68
N ARG A 72 6.50 -3.12 7.40
CA ARG A 72 7.87 -2.65 7.25
C ARG A 72 8.73 -3.12 8.41
N GLU A 73 10.02 -3.27 8.16
CA GLU A 73 11.01 -3.66 9.18
C GLU A 73 11.16 -2.64 10.31
N ASP A 74 10.80 -1.36 10.08
CA ASP A 74 10.82 -0.30 11.09
C ASP A 74 9.58 -0.28 12.01
N GLY A 75 8.72 -1.31 11.92
CA GLY A 75 7.53 -1.44 12.75
C GLY A 75 6.33 -0.60 12.27
N CYS A 76 6.49 0.13 11.15
CA CYS A 76 5.37 0.81 10.51
C CYS A 76 4.54 -0.18 9.67
N PHE A 77 3.24 0.04 9.59
CA PHE A 77 2.36 -0.76 8.75
C PHE A 77 1.48 0.11 7.86
N PHE A 78 1.25 -0.37 6.64
CA PHE A 78 0.28 0.20 5.72
C PHE A 78 -1.02 -0.59 5.83
N GLN A 79 -2.12 0.07 6.15
CA GLN A 79 -3.43 -0.57 6.18
C GLN A 79 -4.12 -0.44 4.82
N VAL A 80 -4.52 -1.57 4.24
CA VAL A 80 -5.43 -1.60 3.09
C VAL A 80 -6.83 -1.27 3.59
N LYS A 81 -7.36 -0.11 3.17
CA LYS A 81 -8.73 0.30 3.47
C LYS A 81 -9.71 -0.22 2.43
N ASN A 82 -9.28 -0.27 1.18
CA ASN A 82 -10.10 -0.78 0.07
C ASN A 82 -9.20 -1.33 -1.05
N VAL A 83 -9.64 -2.40 -1.69
CA VAL A 83 -9.00 -2.95 -2.89
C VAL A 83 -10.05 -3.51 -3.84
N SER A 84 -9.85 -3.22 -5.11
CA SER A 84 -10.61 -3.72 -6.25
C SER A 84 -9.65 -4.01 -7.41
N GLU A 85 -10.18 -4.41 -8.56
CA GLU A 85 -9.40 -4.62 -9.78
C GLU A 85 -8.77 -3.32 -10.32
N TYR A 86 -9.37 -2.16 -10.04
CA TYR A 86 -8.94 -0.88 -10.64
C TYR A 86 -8.44 0.13 -9.62
N PHE A 87 -8.74 -0.07 -8.34
CA PHE A 87 -8.48 0.88 -7.27
C PHE A 87 -7.92 0.19 -6.04
N LEU A 88 -6.92 0.80 -5.42
CA LEU A 88 -6.34 0.39 -4.15
C LEU A 88 -6.15 1.62 -3.27
N HIS A 89 -6.67 1.56 -2.04
CA HIS A 89 -6.60 2.66 -1.06
C HIS A 89 -5.88 2.16 0.18
N ILE A 90 -4.80 2.84 0.51
CA ILE A 90 -3.87 2.45 1.57
C ILE A 90 -3.61 3.64 2.49
N GLU A 91 -3.57 3.36 3.78
CA GLU A 91 -3.24 4.34 4.81
C GLU A 91 -1.94 3.94 5.50
N LEU A 92 -0.96 4.85 5.56
CA LEU A 92 0.21 4.73 6.41
C LEU A 92 0.01 5.63 7.63
N ASN A 93 0.11 5.04 8.82
CA ASN A 93 0.15 5.77 10.07
C ASN A 93 1.59 5.81 10.56
N LEU A 94 2.20 7.01 10.56
CA LEU A 94 3.56 7.21 11.05
C LEU A 94 3.53 8.02 12.34
N LYS A 95 4.06 7.45 13.42
CA LYS A 95 4.31 8.21 14.65
C LYS A 95 5.58 9.03 14.46
N ILE A 96 5.44 10.35 14.37
CA ILE A 96 6.59 11.21 14.03
C ILE A 96 7.26 11.78 15.28
N ASN A 97 6.51 11.99 16.36
CA ASN A 97 6.96 12.84 17.45
C ASN A 97 6.82 12.19 18.84
N GLU A 98 7.65 12.67 19.78
CA GLU A 98 7.60 12.31 21.21
C GLU A 98 6.28 12.69 21.87
N ASP A 99 5.57 13.69 21.33
CA ASP A 99 4.25 14.15 21.80
C ASP A 99 3.10 13.18 21.43
N GLY A 100 3.38 12.11 20.68
CA GLY A 100 2.41 11.09 20.32
C GLY A 100 1.56 11.42 19.10
N ARG A 101 1.85 12.49 18.35
CA ARG A 101 1.12 12.80 17.11
C ARG A 101 1.39 11.73 16.04
N ILE A 102 0.30 11.29 15.42
CA ILE A 102 0.30 10.36 14.29
C ILE A 102 0.06 11.18 13.03
N ASN A 103 0.99 11.15 12.10
CA ASN A 103 0.73 11.58 10.73
C ASN A 103 0.07 10.45 9.97
N LYS A 104 -0.98 10.79 9.22
CA LYS A 104 -1.64 9.86 8.32
C LYS A 104 -1.34 10.26 6.89
N TYR A 105 -0.71 9.35 6.17
CA TYR A 105 -0.52 9.45 4.73
C TYR A 105 -1.51 8.53 4.05
N LEU A 106 -2.31 9.09 3.16
CA LEU A 106 -3.29 8.34 2.38
C LEU A 106 -2.78 8.19 0.97
N PHE A 107 -2.75 6.95 0.48
CA PHE A 107 -2.27 6.56 -0.85
C PHE A 107 -3.41 5.97 -1.66
N TYR A 108 -3.62 6.53 -2.83
CA TYR A 108 -4.63 6.14 -3.80
C TYR A 108 -3.94 5.64 -5.05
N PHE A 109 -4.23 4.41 -5.39
CA PHE A 109 -3.68 3.70 -6.52
C PHE A 109 -4.78 3.48 -7.54
N GLU A 110 -4.54 3.93 -8.76
CA GLU A 110 -5.38 3.62 -9.92
C GLU A 110 -4.56 2.75 -10.87
N MET A 111 -5.14 1.62 -11.29
CA MET A 111 -4.48 0.76 -12.26
C MET A 111 -4.44 1.49 -13.61
N GLU A 112 -3.25 1.61 -14.21
CA GLU A 112 -3.13 2.12 -15.58
C GLU A 112 -3.63 1.05 -16.53
N LYS A 113 -4.72 1.35 -17.24
CA LYS A 113 -5.21 0.49 -18.33
C LYS A 113 -4.31 0.72 -19.55
N GLU A 114 -3.75 -0.36 -20.08
CA GLU A 114 -3.03 -0.35 -21.36
C GLU A 114 -3.94 0.03 -22.54
#